data_AF-A0A9E5BHY5-F1
#
_entry.id   AF-A0A9E5BHY5-F1
#
_cell.length_a   1.000
_cell.length_b   1.000
_cell.length_c   1.000
_cell.angle_alpha   90.00
_cell.angle_beta   90.00
_cell.angle_gamma   90.00
#
_symmetry.space_group_name_H-M   'P 1'
#
loop_
_entity.id
_entity.type
_entity.pdbx_description
1 polymer ?
#
loop_
_entity_poly.entity_id
_entity_poly.type
_entity_poly.pdbx_seq_one_letter_code
_entity_poly.pdbx_strand_id
1 'polypeptide(L)'
;MKILTTSVLLLAAAAAVTGPTLIKSDSEAPGQNKVTITVKGDKRIIESNGIPDHKVAKYPAKGNPNTISEQKYHLEVPANPKPATGQASRGGSAWGVALNGVVFDPGTAEVYNDGDRSNPWHYEALMSNTVMGTTPKIKVGLGLDESHAHVQPNGAYHYHGIPTLLFNRLSGGEKKMTQVGWAADGYPVYAIYGYTKADDDKSPIKHSLRVLIIM
;
A
#
# COMPACT_ATOMS: atom_id res chain seq x y z
N MET A 1 -34.67 4.51 -53.43
CA MET A 1 -33.24 4.76 -53.18
C MET A 1 -32.96 4.37 -51.73
N LYS A 2 -32.37 3.20 -51.47
CA LYS A 2 -32.07 2.71 -50.11
C LYS A 2 -30.73 3.27 -49.68
N ILE A 3 -30.72 4.12 -48.67
CA ILE A 3 -29.50 4.64 -48.06
C ILE A 3 -29.11 3.64 -46.95
N LEU A 4 -28.07 2.84 -47.19
CA LEU A 4 -27.40 2.08 -46.14
C LEU A 4 -26.43 3.03 -45.42
N THR A 5 -26.74 3.40 -44.18
CA THR A 5 -25.76 4.00 -43.27
C THR A 5 -24.96 2.90 -42.59
N THR A 6 -23.71 2.72 -43.02
CA THR A 6 -22.74 1.86 -42.34
C THR A 6 -22.24 2.59 -41.09
N SER A 7 -22.73 2.19 -39.91
CA SER A 7 -22.17 2.66 -38.65
C SER A 7 -20.83 1.97 -38.41
N VAL A 8 -19.73 2.69 -38.56
CA VAL A 8 -18.41 2.24 -38.11
C VAL A 8 -18.36 2.45 -36.61
N LEU A 9 -18.49 1.35 -35.86
CA LEU A 9 -18.23 1.34 -34.42
C LEU A 9 -16.71 1.38 -34.23
N LEU A 10 -16.14 2.57 -33.97
CA LEU A 10 -14.77 2.64 -33.46
C LEU A 10 -14.77 2.05 -32.04
N LEU A 11 -14.27 0.82 -31.90
CA LEU A 11 -13.81 0.32 -30.60
C LEU A 11 -12.57 1.13 -30.23
N ALA A 12 -12.72 2.15 -29.39
CA ALA A 12 -11.58 2.69 -28.67
C ALA A 12 -11.05 1.59 -27.76
N ALA A 13 -9.87 1.04 -28.10
CA ALA A 13 -9.12 0.23 -27.16
C ALA A 13 -8.89 1.08 -25.91
N ALA A 14 -9.48 0.68 -24.78
CA ALA A 14 -9.15 1.29 -23.50
C ALA A 14 -7.65 1.08 -23.30
N ALA A 15 -6.87 2.16 -23.38
CA ALA A 15 -5.47 2.13 -23.00
C ALA A 15 -5.43 1.57 -21.58
N ALA A 16 -4.72 0.45 -21.38
CA ALA A 16 -4.49 -0.07 -20.05
C ALA A 16 -3.89 1.07 -19.22
N VAL A 17 -4.58 1.47 -18.14
CA VAL A 17 -4.05 2.45 -17.20
C VAL A 17 -2.77 1.85 -16.64
N THR A 18 -1.63 2.27 -17.18
CA THR A 18 -0.33 1.90 -16.64
C THR A 18 -0.22 2.57 -15.30
N GLY A 19 0.05 1.79 -14.26
CA GLY A 19 0.28 2.32 -12.91
C GLY A 19 1.39 3.37 -12.88
N PRO A 20 1.62 3.98 -11.72
CA PRO A 20 2.59 5.05 -11.59
C PRO A 20 4.00 4.62 -12.03
N THR A 21 4.79 5.56 -12.55
CA THR A 21 6.22 5.29 -12.75
C THR A 21 6.87 5.12 -11.39
N LEU A 22 7.32 3.90 -11.11
CA LEU A 22 8.00 3.55 -9.87
C LEU A 22 9.50 3.81 -10.00
N ILE A 23 10.10 4.34 -8.94
CA ILE A 23 11.54 4.49 -8.83
C ILE A 23 12.13 3.12 -8.51
N LYS A 24 13.19 2.74 -9.23
CA LYS A 24 13.87 1.46 -9.02
C LYS A 24 14.38 1.32 -7.59
N SER A 25 14.17 0.15 -6.98
CA SER A 25 14.61 -0.16 -5.63
C SER A 25 15.95 -0.93 -5.66
N ASP A 26 17.04 -0.22 -5.87
CA ASP A 26 18.39 -0.79 -6.01
C ASP A 26 19.37 -0.42 -4.89
N SER A 27 18.93 0.40 -3.92
CA SER A 27 19.72 0.85 -2.79
C SER A 27 19.40 0.07 -1.52
N GLU A 28 20.39 -0.15 -0.67
CA GLU A 28 20.17 -0.71 0.67
C GLU A 28 19.42 0.31 1.55
N ALA A 29 18.57 -0.17 2.44
CA ALA A 29 17.90 0.68 3.41
C ALA A 29 18.94 1.30 4.38
N PRO A 30 18.78 2.58 4.80
CA PRO A 30 19.71 3.19 5.74
C PRO A 30 19.45 2.66 7.14
N GLY A 31 20.21 1.63 7.52
CA GLY A 31 20.14 1.00 8.83
C GLY A 31 19.70 -0.46 8.74
N GLN A 32 19.72 -1.14 9.88
CA GLN A 32 19.24 -2.52 9.98
C GLN A 32 17.77 -2.52 10.36
N ASN A 33 16.96 -3.38 9.74
CA ASN A 33 15.60 -3.61 10.17
C ASN A 33 15.56 -4.16 11.60
N LYS A 34 14.71 -3.57 12.44
CA LYS A 34 14.41 -4.05 13.79
C LYS A 34 12.90 -4.08 13.97
N VAL A 35 12.36 -5.26 14.19
CA VAL A 35 10.94 -5.47 14.48
C VAL A 35 10.79 -6.63 15.46
N THR A 36 9.95 -6.42 16.48
CA THR A 36 9.51 -7.45 17.41
C THR A 36 8.00 -7.51 17.38
N ILE A 37 7.43 -8.71 17.22
CA ILE A 37 5.99 -8.95 17.25
C ILE A 37 5.71 -10.00 18.32
N THR A 38 5.07 -9.60 19.41
CA THR A 38 4.82 -10.47 20.56
C THR A 38 3.37 -10.41 20.98
N VAL A 39 2.77 -11.55 21.29
CA VAL A 39 1.43 -11.60 21.88
C VAL A 39 1.54 -11.53 23.41
N LYS A 40 0.85 -10.57 24.03
CA LYS A 40 0.72 -10.41 25.48
C LYS A 40 -0.76 -10.29 25.82
N GLY A 41 -1.32 -11.34 26.42
CA GLY A 41 -2.75 -11.39 26.72
C GLY A 41 -3.61 -11.38 25.44
N ASP A 42 -4.50 -10.40 25.34
CA ASP A 42 -5.41 -10.19 24.22
C ASP A 42 -4.84 -9.26 23.13
N LYS A 43 -3.60 -8.78 23.30
CA LYS A 43 -2.94 -7.85 22.38
C LYS A 43 -1.71 -8.45 21.71
N ARG A 44 -1.49 -8.07 20.46
CA ARG A 44 -0.25 -8.22 19.72
C ARG A 44 0.48 -6.88 19.78
N ILE A 45 1.64 -6.89 20.42
CA ILE A 45 2.52 -5.73 20.61
C ILE A 45 3.59 -5.78 19.54
N ILE A 46 3.75 -4.67 18.82
CA ILE A 46 4.67 -4.53 17.69
C ILE A 46 5.57 -3.33 17.96
N GLU A 47 6.85 -3.61 18.17
CA GLU A 47 7.89 -2.59 18.32
C GLU A 47 8.76 -2.59 17.06
N SER A 48 8.95 -1.43 16.42
CA SER A 48 9.74 -1.35 15.19
C SER A 48 10.45 -0.01 14.98
N ASN A 49 11.59 -0.07 14.29
CA ASN A 49 12.28 1.11 13.77
C ASN A 49 11.79 1.57 12.38
N GLY A 50 10.87 0.86 11.74
CA GLY A 50 10.29 1.24 10.45
C GLY A 50 11.24 1.18 9.25
N ILE A 51 12.45 0.61 9.41
CA ILE A 51 13.41 0.42 8.32
C ILE A 51 13.06 -0.86 7.56
N PRO A 52 12.83 -0.87 6.24
CA PRO A 52 12.58 -2.10 5.51
C PRO A 52 13.79 -3.03 5.49
N ASP A 53 13.55 -4.33 5.43
CA ASP A 53 14.53 -5.41 5.24
C ASP A 53 14.61 -5.86 3.77
N HIS A 54 14.37 -4.93 2.85
CA HIS A 54 14.53 -5.08 1.42
C HIS A 54 15.12 -3.80 0.83
N LYS A 55 15.57 -3.87 -0.42
CA LYS A 55 16.07 -2.69 -1.13
C LYS A 55 15.00 -1.62 -1.30
N VAL A 56 15.43 -0.37 -1.33
CA VAL A 56 14.59 0.82 -1.50
C VAL A 56 15.09 1.64 -2.67
N ALA A 57 14.28 2.57 -3.15
CA ALA A 57 14.81 3.63 -3.98
C ALA A 57 15.81 4.50 -3.21
N LYS A 58 16.73 5.14 -3.92
CA LYS A 58 17.60 6.16 -3.33
C LYS A 58 16.77 7.41 -3.03
N TYR A 59 16.54 7.68 -1.75
CA TYR A 59 15.91 8.90 -1.26
C TYR A 59 16.97 9.86 -0.66
N PRO A 60 16.89 11.18 -0.89
CA PRO A 60 15.87 11.92 -1.64
C PRO A 60 15.82 11.60 -3.14
N ALA A 61 14.63 11.69 -3.73
CA ALA A 61 14.36 11.38 -5.13
C ALA A 61 13.41 12.42 -5.78
N LYS A 62 13.23 12.33 -7.10
CA LYS A 62 12.23 13.15 -7.80
C LYS A 62 10.83 12.85 -7.23
N GLY A 63 10.12 13.89 -6.79
CA GLY A 63 8.80 13.76 -6.15
C GLY A 63 8.83 13.46 -4.66
N ASN A 64 10.00 13.15 -4.09
CA ASN A 64 10.15 12.96 -2.66
C ASN A 64 11.50 13.51 -2.14
N PRO A 65 11.51 14.71 -1.51
CA PRO A 65 12.74 15.33 -1.03
C PRO A 65 13.24 14.76 0.31
N ASN A 66 12.54 13.80 0.91
CA ASN A 66 12.81 13.33 2.27
C ASN A 66 13.84 12.18 2.26
N THR A 67 14.45 11.91 3.42
CA THR A 67 15.43 10.83 3.62
C THR A 67 14.89 9.83 4.63
N ILE A 68 15.05 8.53 4.38
CA ILE A 68 14.62 7.48 5.32
C ILE A 68 15.42 7.61 6.63
N SER A 69 14.74 7.55 7.76
CA SER A 69 15.35 7.48 9.09
C SER A 69 14.59 6.53 10.01
N GLU A 70 15.29 6.00 11.03
CA GLU A 70 14.67 5.16 12.05
C GLU A 70 13.54 5.90 12.76
N GLN A 71 12.43 5.18 12.97
CA GLN A 71 11.28 5.63 13.74
C GLN A 71 11.27 4.89 15.10
N LYS A 72 10.31 5.24 15.97
CA LYS A 72 10.10 4.53 17.24
C LYS A 72 8.64 4.12 17.36
N TYR A 73 8.25 3.07 16.65
CA TYR A 73 6.89 2.56 16.67
C TYR A 73 6.65 1.65 17.88
N HIS A 74 5.55 1.88 18.56
CA HIS A 74 4.92 0.97 19.52
C HIS A 74 3.45 0.86 19.12
N LEU A 75 3.08 -0.26 18.49
CA LEU A 75 1.74 -0.50 17.98
C LEU A 75 1.11 -1.66 18.75
N GLU A 76 -0.17 -1.53 19.05
CA GLU A 76 -0.95 -2.57 19.72
C GLU A 76 -2.17 -2.87 18.86
N VAL A 77 -2.33 -4.13 18.47
CA VAL A 77 -3.50 -4.62 17.73
C VAL A 77 -4.12 -5.82 18.45
N PRO A 78 -5.42 -6.11 18.27
CA PRO A 78 -6.02 -7.30 18.84
C PRO A 78 -5.29 -8.59 18.42
N ALA A 79 -4.99 -9.47 19.39
CA ALA A 79 -4.44 -10.79 19.10
C ALA A 79 -5.52 -11.74 18.58
N ASN A 80 -6.77 -11.55 19.03
CA ASN A 80 -7.95 -12.32 18.66
C ASN A 80 -9.01 -11.38 18.05
N PRO A 81 -8.87 -11.01 16.77
CA PRO A 81 -9.77 -10.07 16.12
C PRO A 81 -11.19 -10.63 16.00
N LYS A 82 -12.18 -9.75 16.09
CA LYS A 82 -13.60 -10.08 15.91
C LYS A 82 -14.20 -9.18 14.83
N PRO A 83 -15.19 -9.67 14.06
CA PRO A 83 -15.86 -8.83 13.07
C PRO A 83 -16.43 -7.57 13.73
N ALA A 84 -16.10 -6.41 13.19
CA ALA A 84 -16.62 -5.15 13.71
C ALA A 84 -18.13 -5.04 13.45
N THR A 85 -18.87 -4.54 14.43
CA THR A 85 -20.28 -4.18 14.28
C THR A 85 -20.37 -2.66 14.13
N GLY A 86 -20.47 -2.16 12.90
CA GLY A 86 -20.54 -0.72 12.63
C GLY A 86 -19.89 -0.31 11.32
N GLN A 87 -19.98 0.97 10.97
CA GLN A 87 -19.28 1.53 9.82
C GLN A 87 -17.77 1.59 10.09
N ALA A 88 -16.97 1.21 9.08
CA ALA A 88 -15.53 1.38 9.14
C ALA A 88 -15.20 2.88 9.27
N SER A 89 -14.42 3.24 10.30
CA SER A 89 -13.90 4.58 10.47
C SER A 89 -12.52 4.69 9.82
N ARG A 90 -12.35 5.65 8.91
CA ARG A 90 -11.03 6.05 8.40
C ARG A 90 -10.49 7.15 9.30
N GLY A 91 -9.83 6.76 10.40
CA GLY A 91 -9.04 7.67 11.21
C GLY A 91 -7.61 7.75 10.69
N GLY A 92 -6.98 8.93 10.69
CA GLY A 92 -5.65 9.24 10.12
C GLY A 92 -4.44 8.59 10.81
N SER A 93 -4.56 7.31 11.16
CA SER A 93 -3.49 6.44 11.64
C SER A 93 -3.19 5.39 10.56
N ALA A 94 -1.98 4.83 10.60
CA ALA A 94 -1.62 3.69 9.75
C ALA A 94 -2.70 2.58 9.83
N TRP A 95 -3.13 2.10 8.66
CA TRP A 95 -4.16 1.06 8.54
C TRP A 95 -3.67 -0.30 9.06
N GLY A 96 -2.36 -0.52 9.01
CA GLY A 96 -1.73 -1.73 9.51
C GLY A 96 -0.21 -1.63 9.53
N VAL A 97 0.44 -2.74 9.85
CA VAL A 97 1.89 -2.86 9.88
C VAL A 97 2.33 -4.16 9.24
N ALA A 98 3.37 -4.09 8.42
CA ALA A 98 3.96 -5.22 7.74
C ALA A 98 4.75 -6.11 8.70
N LEU A 99 5.03 -7.36 8.31
CA LEU A 99 5.85 -8.28 9.11
C LEU A 99 7.29 -7.79 9.30
N ASN A 100 7.78 -6.88 8.45
CA ASN A 100 9.05 -6.21 8.63
C ASN A 100 8.95 -4.89 9.44
N GLY A 101 7.79 -4.57 10.00
CA GLY A 101 7.60 -3.41 10.89
C GLY A 101 7.43 -2.06 10.17
N VAL A 102 7.45 -2.03 8.84
CA VAL A 102 7.05 -0.85 8.05
C VAL A 102 5.52 -0.73 8.06
N VAL A 103 5.02 0.50 8.23
CA VAL A 103 3.57 0.74 8.31
C VAL A 103 2.91 0.75 6.93
N PHE A 104 1.66 0.28 6.88
CA PHE A 104 0.75 0.48 5.75
C PHE A 104 -0.02 1.77 5.98
N ASP A 105 0.18 2.73 5.09
CA ASP A 105 -0.51 4.02 5.12
C ASP A 105 -0.97 4.33 3.69
N PRO A 106 -2.10 3.74 3.24
CA PRO A 106 -2.60 3.90 1.87
C PRO A 106 -3.26 5.25 1.62
N GLY A 107 -3.57 5.99 2.70
CA GLY A 107 -4.20 7.30 2.61
C GLY A 107 -3.17 8.38 2.26
N THR A 108 -3.65 9.44 1.63
CA THR A 108 -2.83 10.64 1.35
C THR A 108 -3.41 11.82 2.12
N ALA A 109 -2.57 12.78 2.50
CA ALA A 109 -3.04 14.05 3.07
C ALA A 109 -3.54 15.01 1.97
N GLU A 110 -3.35 14.63 0.72
CA GLU A 110 -3.65 15.33 -0.50
C GLU A 110 -5.14 15.22 -0.84
N VAL A 111 -5.84 16.36 -0.81
CA VAL A 111 -7.27 16.45 -1.13
C VAL A 111 -7.51 17.16 -2.46
N TYR A 112 -8.60 16.79 -3.11
CA TYR A 112 -9.12 17.43 -4.32
C TYR A 112 -9.40 18.92 -4.10
N ASN A 113 -9.38 19.71 -5.19
CA ASN A 113 -9.68 21.15 -5.17
C ASN A 113 -8.77 22.00 -4.26
N ASP A 114 -7.45 21.92 -4.48
CA ASP A 114 -6.42 22.79 -3.86
C ASP A 114 -6.40 22.86 -2.32
N GLY A 115 -6.89 21.82 -1.64
CA GLY A 115 -6.90 21.80 -0.18
C GLY A 115 -8.23 22.19 0.45
N ASP A 116 -9.30 22.33 -0.34
CA ASP A 116 -10.65 22.56 0.20
C ASP A 116 -11.13 21.33 0.98
N ARG A 117 -10.92 21.39 2.31
CA ARG A 117 -11.30 20.33 3.26
C ARG A 117 -12.81 20.19 3.45
N SER A 118 -13.63 21.04 2.83
CA SER A 118 -15.09 20.93 2.88
C SER A 118 -15.63 19.82 1.97
N ASN A 119 -14.83 19.31 1.03
CA ASN A 119 -15.18 18.17 0.16
C ASN A 119 -14.02 17.15 0.13
N PRO A 120 -14.00 16.14 1.03
CA PRO A 120 -12.80 15.38 1.38
C PRO A 120 -12.53 14.22 0.41
N TRP A 121 -12.49 14.48 -0.90
CA TRP A 121 -11.97 13.48 -1.83
C TRP A 121 -10.44 13.47 -1.73
N HIS A 122 -9.90 12.39 -1.18
CA HIS A 122 -8.45 12.18 -1.09
C HIS A 122 -7.92 11.62 -2.42
N TYR A 123 -6.70 11.97 -2.79
CA TYR A 123 -6.06 11.36 -3.95
C TYR A 123 -5.49 10.00 -3.60
N GLU A 124 -5.69 9.02 -4.47
CA GLU A 124 -5.08 7.71 -4.29
C GLU A 124 -3.59 7.78 -4.60
N ALA A 125 -2.72 7.42 -3.65
CA ALA A 125 -1.28 7.58 -3.82
C ALA A 125 -0.73 6.93 -5.09
N LEU A 126 -1.28 5.77 -5.45
CA LEU A 126 -0.88 5.02 -6.63
C LEU A 126 -1.31 5.73 -7.94
N MET A 127 -2.52 6.27 -8.01
CA MET A 127 -3.02 6.97 -9.22
C MET A 127 -2.55 8.43 -9.30
N SER A 128 -2.31 9.06 -8.14
CA SER A 128 -1.81 10.43 -8.02
C SER A 128 -0.43 10.59 -8.64
N ASN A 129 0.39 9.53 -8.63
CA ASN A 129 1.71 9.53 -9.26
C ASN A 129 1.69 9.36 -10.80
N THR A 130 0.51 9.30 -11.45
CA THR A 130 0.40 9.21 -12.93
C THR A 130 -0.45 10.31 -13.57
N VAL A 131 -1.56 10.70 -12.93
CA VAL A 131 -2.56 11.61 -13.52
C VAL A 131 -2.65 12.95 -12.75
N MET A 132 -2.12 13.01 -11.52
CA MET A 132 -2.19 14.20 -10.65
C MET A 132 -0.93 15.06 -10.68
N GLY A 133 -0.34 15.24 -11.86
CA GLY A 133 0.37 16.49 -12.17
C GLY A 133 -0.55 17.73 -12.17
N THR A 134 -1.79 17.62 -11.70
CA THR A 134 -2.88 18.60 -11.87
C THR A 134 -3.25 19.35 -10.58
N THR A 135 -2.77 18.98 -9.40
CA THR A 135 -2.73 19.91 -8.26
C THR A 135 -1.44 20.74 -8.39
N PRO A 136 -1.47 22.08 -8.28
CA PRO A 136 -0.29 22.94 -8.50
C PRO A 136 0.95 22.57 -7.64
N LYS A 137 0.73 21.84 -6.53
CA LYS A 137 1.73 21.49 -5.52
C LYS A 137 2.50 20.17 -5.77
N ILE A 138 1.99 19.20 -6.56
CA ILE A 138 2.62 17.86 -6.72
C ILE A 138 2.78 17.50 -8.20
N LYS A 139 3.52 18.33 -8.94
CA LYS A 139 3.68 18.20 -10.40
C LYS A 139 4.38 16.91 -10.86
N VAL A 140 5.02 16.18 -9.95
CA VAL A 140 5.91 15.04 -10.24
C VAL A 140 5.52 13.76 -9.50
N GLY A 141 4.33 13.73 -8.88
CA GLY A 141 3.87 12.62 -8.04
C GLY A 141 4.62 12.48 -6.71
N LEU A 142 4.31 11.42 -5.95
CA LEU A 142 4.83 11.20 -4.57
C LEU A 142 6.21 10.54 -4.52
N GLY A 143 6.79 10.19 -5.68
CA GLY A 143 8.09 9.52 -5.77
C GLY A 143 8.09 8.12 -5.17
N LEU A 144 7.11 7.28 -5.54
CA LEU A 144 6.98 5.90 -5.06
C LEU A 144 8.08 4.99 -5.64
N ASP A 145 8.55 4.02 -4.86
CA ASP A 145 9.46 2.97 -5.31
C ASP A 145 8.75 1.66 -5.74
N GLU A 146 9.51 0.63 -6.14
CA GLU A 146 8.97 -0.65 -6.61
C GLU A 146 8.15 -1.43 -5.55
N SER A 147 8.27 -1.07 -4.26
CA SER A 147 7.44 -1.58 -3.18
C SER A 147 6.21 -0.69 -2.92
N HIS A 148 5.90 0.24 -3.82
CA HIS A 148 4.82 1.22 -3.69
C HIS A 148 4.93 2.04 -2.40
N ALA A 149 6.15 2.36 -2.01
CA ALA A 149 6.46 3.07 -0.79
C ALA A 149 7.10 4.42 -1.07
N HIS A 150 7.03 5.33 -0.11
CA HIS A 150 7.87 6.51 -0.09
C HIS A 150 8.16 6.97 1.35
N VAL A 151 8.82 8.12 1.47
CA VAL A 151 9.27 8.67 2.76
C VAL A 151 8.45 9.90 3.15
N GLN A 152 7.93 9.93 4.37
CA GLN A 152 7.29 11.12 4.94
C GLN A 152 8.32 12.19 5.37
N PRO A 153 7.93 13.46 5.61
CA PRO A 153 8.83 14.51 6.07
C PRO A 153 9.59 14.21 7.37
N ASN A 154 9.05 13.34 8.24
CA ASN A 154 9.71 12.87 9.46
C ASN A 154 10.71 11.73 9.22
N GLY A 155 10.88 11.29 7.97
CA GLY A 155 11.76 10.20 7.55
C GLY A 155 11.14 8.80 7.60
N ALA A 156 9.84 8.68 7.92
CA ALA A 156 9.15 7.40 7.93
C ALA A 156 8.95 6.84 6.51
N TYR A 157 9.61 5.72 6.21
CA TYR A 157 9.29 4.90 5.05
C TYR A 157 7.99 4.12 5.31
N HIS A 158 7.07 4.12 4.35
CA HIS A 158 5.75 3.50 4.49
C HIS A 158 5.19 3.03 3.15
N TYR A 159 4.37 1.97 3.17
CA TYR A 159 3.74 1.43 1.97
C TYR A 159 2.37 2.04 1.72
N HIS A 160 2.14 2.53 0.51
CA HIS A 160 0.82 2.89 -0.01
C HIS A 160 0.13 1.74 -0.72
N GLY A 161 0.93 0.86 -1.31
CA GLY A 161 0.48 -0.27 -2.12
C GLY A 161 1.15 -1.57 -1.72
N ILE A 162 1.03 -2.57 -2.59
CA ILE A 162 1.54 -3.92 -2.32
C ILE A 162 3.04 -3.80 -2.07
N PRO A 163 3.58 -4.27 -0.92
CA PRO A 163 5.00 -4.18 -0.63
C PRO A 163 5.74 -5.24 -1.45
N THR A 164 5.91 -4.99 -2.75
CA THR A 164 6.28 -6.00 -3.76
C THR A 164 7.53 -6.78 -3.38
N LEU A 165 8.58 -6.10 -2.89
CA LEU A 165 9.83 -6.76 -2.53
C LEU A 165 9.69 -7.59 -1.25
N LEU A 166 8.93 -7.12 -0.26
CA LEU A 166 8.58 -7.90 0.93
C LEU A 166 7.76 -9.14 0.54
N PHE A 167 6.73 -8.97 -0.29
CA PHE A 167 5.89 -10.06 -0.76
C PHE A 167 6.70 -11.11 -1.53
N ASN A 168 7.56 -10.69 -2.46
CA ASN A 168 8.40 -11.60 -3.23
C ASN A 168 9.34 -12.40 -2.33
N ARG A 169 9.93 -11.76 -1.31
CA ARG A 169 10.79 -12.45 -0.33
C ARG A 169 10.00 -13.47 0.49
N LEU A 170 8.85 -13.08 1.05
CA LEU A 170 8.04 -13.95 1.90
C LEU A 170 7.39 -15.11 1.12
N SER A 171 7.01 -14.87 -0.13
CA SER A 171 6.44 -15.89 -1.01
C SER A 171 7.51 -16.77 -1.65
N GLY A 172 8.78 -16.38 -1.65
CA GLY A 172 9.82 -17.04 -2.43
C GLY A 172 9.58 -16.93 -3.95
N GLY A 173 8.80 -15.93 -4.39
CA GLY A 173 8.39 -15.77 -5.79
C GLY A 173 7.28 -16.72 -6.25
N GLU A 174 6.69 -17.50 -5.34
CA GLU A 174 5.66 -18.48 -5.67
C GLU A 174 4.24 -17.88 -5.63
N LYS A 175 3.34 -18.47 -6.41
CA LYS A 175 1.91 -18.15 -6.38
C LYS A 175 1.23 -18.82 -5.18
N LYS A 176 1.40 -18.25 -3.99
CA LYS A 176 0.80 -18.75 -2.75
C LYS A 176 0.23 -17.64 -1.88
N MET A 177 -0.76 -18.00 -1.06
CA MET A 177 -1.29 -17.11 -0.04
C MET A 177 -0.16 -16.77 0.94
N THR A 178 0.19 -15.49 1.01
CA THR A 178 1.38 -15.02 1.74
C THR A 178 0.96 -13.91 2.69
N GLN A 179 1.12 -14.16 3.99
CA GLN A 179 0.88 -13.14 4.99
C GLN A 179 1.99 -12.10 4.89
N VAL A 180 1.63 -10.82 4.81
CA VAL A 180 2.56 -9.70 4.72
C VAL A 180 2.47 -8.75 5.92
N GLY A 181 1.47 -8.88 6.78
CA GLY A 181 1.35 -8.05 7.97
C GLY A 181 0.11 -8.32 8.82
N TRP A 182 -0.22 -7.30 9.63
CA TRP A 182 -1.37 -7.22 10.53
C TRP A 182 -2.09 -5.89 10.33
N ALA A 183 -3.42 -5.94 10.20
CA ALA A 183 -4.26 -4.75 10.17
C ALA A 183 -4.45 -4.20 11.59
N ALA A 184 -4.83 -2.93 11.70
CA ALA A 184 -5.06 -2.26 12.98
C ALA A 184 -6.16 -2.93 13.82
N ASP A 185 -7.11 -3.62 13.18
CA ASP A 185 -8.17 -4.41 13.83
C ASP A 185 -7.72 -5.82 14.26
N GLY A 186 -6.47 -6.19 13.98
CA GLY A 186 -5.84 -7.43 14.43
C GLY A 186 -5.91 -8.59 13.43
N TYR A 187 -6.62 -8.43 12.30
CA TYR A 187 -6.67 -9.45 11.25
C TYR A 187 -5.33 -9.56 10.50
N PRO A 188 -4.93 -10.78 10.08
CA PRO A 188 -3.77 -10.96 9.22
C PRO A 188 -4.01 -10.36 7.83
N VAL A 189 -2.99 -9.70 7.29
CA VAL A 189 -3.01 -9.11 5.95
C VAL A 189 -2.26 -10.04 5.00
N TYR A 190 -2.91 -10.44 3.90
CA TYR A 190 -2.34 -11.27 2.85
C TYR A 190 -2.26 -10.50 1.54
N ALA A 191 -1.18 -10.73 0.77
CA ALA A 191 -0.97 -10.07 -0.51
C ALA A 191 -1.16 -11.02 -1.70
N ILE A 192 -1.69 -10.46 -2.80
CA ILE A 192 -1.91 -11.01 -4.14
C ILE A 192 -2.86 -12.22 -4.23
N TYR A 193 -2.68 -13.23 -3.39
CA TYR A 193 -3.33 -14.53 -3.53
C TYR A 193 -4.13 -14.92 -2.29
N GLY A 194 -5.25 -15.60 -2.51
CA GLY A 194 -6.04 -16.21 -1.46
C GLY A 194 -6.73 -17.48 -1.96
N TYR A 195 -7.13 -18.33 -1.03
CA TYR A 195 -7.92 -19.52 -1.32
C TYR A 195 -9.27 -19.15 -1.93
N THR A 196 -9.76 -19.98 -2.86
CA THR A 196 -11.05 -19.77 -3.52
C THR A 196 -12.21 -19.89 -2.54
N LYS A 197 -12.07 -20.76 -1.54
CA LYS A 197 -12.93 -20.90 -0.36
C LYS A 197 -12.16 -20.44 0.88
N ALA A 198 -12.79 -19.61 1.71
CA ALA A 198 -12.11 -18.96 2.84
C ALA A 198 -11.79 -19.92 4.01
N ASP A 199 -12.46 -21.07 4.06
CA ASP A 199 -12.43 -22.07 5.12
C ASP A 199 -11.74 -23.38 4.69
N ASP A 200 -11.16 -23.43 3.49
CA ASP A 200 -10.54 -24.63 2.92
C ASP A 200 -9.18 -24.27 2.31
N ASP A 201 -8.11 -24.59 3.04
CA ASP A 201 -6.72 -24.37 2.66
C ASP A 201 -6.21 -25.32 1.55
N LYS A 202 -7.03 -26.29 1.15
CA LYS A 202 -6.79 -27.16 0.00
C LYS A 202 -7.52 -26.68 -1.24
N SER A 203 -8.38 -25.67 -1.12
CA SER A 203 -9.07 -25.12 -2.28
C SER A 203 -8.08 -24.41 -3.22
N PRO A 204 -8.37 -24.32 -4.53
CA PRO A 204 -7.51 -23.63 -5.48
C PRO A 204 -7.23 -22.18 -5.05
N ILE A 205 -6.09 -21.64 -5.47
CA ILE A 205 -5.71 -20.25 -5.21
C ILE A 205 -6.21 -19.36 -6.35
N LYS A 206 -6.68 -18.16 -5.99
CA LYS A 206 -7.05 -17.10 -6.93
C LYS A 206 -6.32 -15.80 -6.58
N HIS A 207 -6.26 -14.87 -7.53
CA HIS A 207 -5.99 -13.48 -7.18
C HIS A 207 -7.04 -13.03 -6.17
N SER A 208 -6.60 -12.59 -5.00
CA SER A 208 -7.51 -12.10 -3.99
C SER A 208 -8.00 -10.72 -4.42
N LEU A 209 -9.32 -10.57 -4.55
CA LEU A 209 -9.99 -9.29 -4.75
C LEU A 209 -9.92 -8.39 -3.50
N ARG A 210 -9.40 -8.93 -2.37
CA ARG A 210 -9.15 -8.22 -1.10
C ARG A 210 -7.66 -8.00 -0.86
N VAL A 211 -6.89 -7.76 -1.92
CA VAL A 211 -5.47 -7.39 -1.80
C VAL A 211 -5.42 -5.89 -1.72
N LEU A 212 -5.12 -5.39 -0.51
CA LEU A 212 -4.62 -4.04 -0.27
C LEU A 212 -5.24 -2.93 -1.13
N ILE A 213 -6.56 -2.94 -1.27
CA ILE A 213 -7.36 -1.82 -1.77
C ILE A 213 -8.61 -1.82 -0.90
N ILE A 214 -8.56 -1.08 0.20
CA ILE A 214 -9.78 -0.49 0.74
C ILE A 214 -9.71 0.95 0.27
N MET A 215 -10.37 1.23 -0.87
CA MET A 215 -10.96 2.54 -1.16
C MET A 215 -12.42 2.46 -0.72
#